data_AF-A0A9W5UZP0-F1
#
_entry.id   AF-A0A9W5UZP0-F1
#
_cell.length_a   1.000
_cell.length_b   1.000
_cell.length_c   1.000
_cell.angle_alpha   90.00
_cell.angle_beta   90.00
_cell.angle_gamma   90.00
#
_symmetry.space_group_name_H-M   'P 1'
#
loop_
_entity.id
_entity.type
_entity.pdbx_description
1 polymer ?
#
loop_
_entity_poly.entity_id
_entity_poly.type
_entity_poly.pdbx_seq_one_letter_code
_entity_poly.pdbx_strand_id
1 'polypeptide(L)'
;MKFFKKIIDFLNKLKNIWKYDDEGISDYEKELIDKIPTQNPYGLIGMIMGGVAFIFGHSFVIIPIITIIFCVVTFFTFDKEKEDNPMTFVVGLMLSLLSIYMYIKGLSHQIEL
;
A
#
# COMPACT_ATOMS: atom_id res chain seq x y z
N MET A 1 21.56 -3.07 6.08
CA MET A 1 21.56 -3.14 4.59
C MET A 1 21.10 -4.48 4.01
N LYS A 2 21.56 -5.66 4.48
CA LYS A 2 21.10 -6.98 3.96
C LYS A 2 19.59 -7.22 4.09
N PHE A 3 18.98 -6.77 5.20
CA PHE A 3 17.55 -6.99 5.47
C PHE A 3 16.64 -6.22 4.49
N PHE A 4 16.93 -4.93 4.27
CA PHE A 4 16.25 -4.12 3.26
C PHE A 4 16.36 -4.71 1.87
N LYS A 5 17.55 -5.20 1.47
CA LYS A 5 17.75 -5.83 0.17
C LYS A 5 16.87 -7.08 0.00
N LYS A 6 16.72 -7.88 1.07
CA LYS A 6 15.86 -9.07 1.10
C LYS A 6 14.37 -8.72 0.99
N ILE A 7 13.94 -7.61 1.60
CA ILE A 7 12.57 -7.10 1.46
C ILE A 7 12.33 -6.63 0.02
N ILE A 8 13.25 -5.87 -0.57
CA ILE A 8 13.16 -5.41 -1.96
C ILE A 8 13.08 -6.59 -2.92
N ASP A 9 13.94 -7.61 -2.75
CA ASP A 9 13.91 -8.81 -3.58
C ASP A 9 12.60 -9.59 -3.44
N PHE A 10 12.05 -9.67 -2.22
CA PHE A 10 10.74 -10.29 -1.98
C PHE A 10 9.61 -9.51 -2.67
N LEU A 11 9.63 -8.18 -2.60
CA LEU A 11 8.65 -7.32 -3.27
C LEU A 11 8.73 -7.41 -4.79
N ASN A 12 9.95 -7.45 -5.34
CA ASN A 12 10.16 -7.66 -6.77
C ASN A 12 9.66 -9.05 -7.23
N LYS A 13 9.77 -10.09 -6.39
CA LYS A 13 9.17 -11.40 -6.69
C LYS A 13 7.65 -11.35 -6.68
N LEU A 14 7.04 -10.66 -5.71
CA LEU A 14 5.58 -10.47 -5.67
C LEU A 14 5.04 -9.76 -6.91
N LYS A 15 5.78 -8.80 -7.47
CA LYS A 15 5.43 -8.12 -8.73
C LYS A 15 5.21 -9.11 -9.89
N ASN A 16 5.95 -10.22 -9.92
CA ASN A 16 5.84 -11.24 -10.97
C ASN A 16 4.81 -12.34 -10.70
N ILE A 17 4.31 -12.48 -9.46
CA ILE A 17 3.29 -13.49 -9.11
C ILE A 17 1.91 -13.10 -9.67
N TRP A 18 1.67 -11.79 -9.83
CA TRP A 18 0.40 -11.24 -10.34
C TRP A 18 0.40 -11.07 -11.86
N LYS A 19 1.43 -11.56 -12.57
CA LYS A 19 1.43 -11.62 -14.03
C LYS A 19 0.43 -12.71 -14.44
N TYR A 20 -0.67 -12.30 -15.06
CA TYR A 20 -1.73 -13.22 -15.51
C TYR A 20 -1.16 -14.24 -16.51
N ASP A 21 -1.70 -15.45 -16.46
CA ASP A 21 -1.47 -16.47 -17.49
C ASP A 21 -2.30 -16.09 -18.72
N ASP A 22 -1.67 -15.96 -19.88
CA ASP A 22 -2.28 -15.43 -21.10
C ASP A 22 -3.23 -16.45 -21.79
N GLU A 23 -3.34 -17.67 -21.26
CA GLU A 23 -4.16 -18.72 -21.83
C GLU A 23 -5.66 -18.41 -21.68
N GLY A 24 -6.30 -18.03 -22.80
CA GLY A 24 -7.75 -17.85 -22.90
C GLY A 24 -8.24 -16.41 -22.96
N ILE A 25 -7.34 -15.43 -22.96
CA ILE A 25 -7.66 -13.99 -23.10
C ILE A 25 -7.52 -13.60 -24.59
N SER A 26 -8.53 -12.92 -25.15
CA SER A 26 -8.44 -12.42 -26.53
C SER A 26 -7.43 -11.28 -26.67
N ASP A 27 -6.87 -11.07 -27.87
CA ASP A 27 -5.88 -10.00 -28.12
C ASP A 27 -6.40 -8.61 -27.71
N TYR A 28 -7.70 -8.36 -27.90
CA TYR A 28 -8.37 -7.12 -27.48
C TYR A 28 -8.42 -6.97 -25.96
N GLU A 29 -8.77 -8.02 -25.23
CA GLU A 29 -8.79 -8.01 -23.76
C GLU A 29 -7.39 -7.85 -23.19
N LYS A 30 -6.38 -8.46 -23.83
CA LYS A 30 -4.98 -8.30 -23.45
C LYS A 30 -4.54 -6.84 -23.59
N GLU A 31 -4.88 -6.19 -24.70
CA GLU A 31 -4.58 -4.77 -24.92
C GLU A 31 -5.27 -3.85 -23.89
N LEU A 32 -6.46 -4.23 -23.40
CA LEU A 32 -7.15 -3.51 -22.34
C LEU A 32 -6.49 -3.71 -20.97
N ILE A 33 -6.06 -4.94 -20.65
CA ILE A 33 -5.41 -5.28 -19.39
C ILE A 33 -4.02 -4.64 -19.30
N ASP A 34 -3.26 -4.65 -20.40
CA ASP A 34 -1.92 -4.04 -20.47
C ASP A 34 -1.96 -2.51 -20.33
N LYS A 35 -3.12 -1.88 -20.59
CA LYS A 35 -3.35 -0.45 -20.32
C LYS A 35 -3.65 -0.14 -18.85
N ILE A 36 -3.87 -1.16 -18.00
CA ILE A 36 -4.12 -0.94 -16.58
C ILE A 36 -2.78 -0.68 -15.88
N PRO A 37 -2.63 0.46 -15.20
CA PRO A 37 -1.40 0.80 -14.50
C PRO A 37 -1.07 -0.24 -13.43
N THR A 38 0.18 -0.73 -13.43
CA THR A 38 0.61 -1.73 -12.45
C THR A 38 0.58 -1.17 -11.04
N GLN A 39 0.29 -2.00 -10.04
CA GLN A 39 0.31 -1.52 -8.65
C GLN A 39 1.73 -1.41 -8.11
N ASN A 40 2.02 -0.32 -7.42
CA ASN A 40 3.28 -0.18 -6.71
C ASN A 40 3.29 -1.07 -5.44
N PRO A 41 4.26 -1.97 -5.27
CA PRO A 41 4.30 -2.89 -4.13
C PRO A 41 4.48 -2.17 -2.79
N TYR A 42 5.21 -1.04 -2.75
CA TYR A 42 5.33 -0.23 -1.54
C TYR A 42 4.02 0.47 -1.20
N GLY A 43 3.29 0.94 -2.21
CA GLY A 43 1.97 1.54 -2.01
C GLY A 43 0.98 0.52 -1.46
N LEU A 44 1.05 -0.72 -1.92
CA LEU A 44 0.23 -1.82 -1.43
C LEU A 44 0.53 -2.16 0.03
N ILE A 45 1.82 -2.20 0.42
CA ILE A 45 2.22 -2.30 1.84
C ILE A 45 1.69 -1.12 2.63
N GLY A 46 1.85 0.11 2.12
CA GLY A 46 1.40 1.33 2.77
C GLY A 46 -0.10 1.33 3.03
N MET A 47 -0.89 0.82 2.08
CA MET A 47 -2.32 0.62 2.20
C MET A 47 -2.67 -0.36 3.34
N ILE A 48 -2.01 -1.52 3.39
CA ILE A 48 -2.23 -2.52 4.45
C ILE A 48 -1.85 -1.95 5.81
N MET A 49 -0.68 -1.30 5.92
CA MET A 49 -0.25 -0.62 7.14
C MET A 49 -1.23 0.49 7.54
N GLY A 50 -1.83 1.18 6.57
CA GLY A 50 -2.90 2.16 6.82
C GLY A 50 -4.15 1.52 7.40
N GLY A 51 -4.55 0.36 6.92
CA GLY A 51 -5.65 -0.43 7.50
C GLY A 51 -5.36 -0.84 8.94
N VAL A 52 -4.17 -1.38 9.22
CA VAL A 52 -3.74 -1.73 10.58
C VAL A 52 -3.72 -0.50 11.49
N ALA A 53 -3.19 0.62 10.98
CA ALA A 53 -3.16 1.89 11.69
C ALA A 53 -4.57 2.41 11.99
N PHE A 54 -5.51 2.33 11.05
CA PHE A 54 -6.90 2.71 11.26
C PHE A 54 -7.54 1.91 12.39
N ILE A 55 -7.40 0.58 12.34
CA ILE A 55 -8.00 -0.34 13.31
C ILE A 55 -7.42 -0.13 14.73
N PHE A 56 -6.09 -0.08 14.86
CA PHE A 56 -5.41 -0.14 16.17
C PHE A 56 -4.76 1.17 16.62
N GLY A 57 -4.68 2.17 15.76
CA GLY A 57 -3.90 3.39 16.03
C GLY A 57 -4.51 4.30 17.08
N HIS A 58 -5.80 4.14 17.42
CA HIS A 58 -6.37 4.74 18.62
C HIS A 58 -5.67 4.24 19.90
N SER A 59 -5.42 2.93 20.02
CA SER A 59 -4.72 2.37 21.17
C SER A 59 -3.20 2.60 21.09
N PHE A 60 -2.66 2.63 19.87
CA PHE A 60 -1.22 2.75 19.62
C PHE A 60 -0.92 3.80 18.54
N VAL A 61 -0.94 5.08 18.92
CA VAL A 61 -0.74 6.23 18.01
C VAL A 61 0.58 6.19 17.22
N ILE A 62 1.57 5.44 17.71
CA ILE A 62 2.85 5.28 17.01
C ILE A 62 2.70 4.52 15.68
N ILE A 63 1.70 3.63 15.55
CA ILE A 63 1.44 2.86 14.33
C ILE A 63 1.08 3.80 13.15
N PRO A 64 0.04 4.66 13.23
CA PRO A 64 -0.27 5.57 12.13
C PRO A 64 0.86 6.55 11.81
N ILE A 65 1.66 6.99 12.81
CA ILE A 65 2.81 7.86 12.57
C ILE A 65 3.86 7.15 11.71
N ILE A 66 4.22 5.92 12.05
CA ILE A 66 5.18 5.12 11.27
C ILE A 66 4.64 4.86 9.86
N THR A 67 3.34 4.56 9.72
CA THR A 67 2.71 4.35 8.42
C THR A 67 2.77 5.59 7.54
N ILE A 68 2.50 6.78 8.10
CA ILE A 68 2.60 8.04 7.34
C ILE A 68 4.04 8.27 6.87
N ILE A 69 5.02 8.10 7.75
CA ILE A 69 6.44 8.23 7.38
C ILE A 69 6.80 7.25 6.27
N PHE A 70 6.39 5.98 6.40
CA PHE A 70 6.62 4.97 5.39
C PHE A 70 6.01 5.37 4.04
N CYS A 71 4.73 5.73 4.01
CA CYS A 71 4.04 6.13 2.78
C CYS A 71 4.70 7.36 2.15
N VAL A 72 5.08 8.39 2.92
CA VAL A 72 5.74 9.60 2.38
C VAL A 72 7.12 9.27 1.81
N VAL A 73 7.95 8.52 2.54
CA VAL A 73 9.31 8.17 2.08
C VAL A 73 9.26 7.29 0.84
N THR A 74 8.36 6.31 0.82
CA THR A 74 8.23 5.38 -0.32
C THR A 74 7.46 5.97 -1.49
N PHE A 75 6.65 7.02 -1.28
CA PHE A 75 6.03 7.76 -2.37
C PHE A 75 7.07 8.38 -3.30
N PHE A 76 8.27 8.74 -2.82
CA PHE A 76 9.35 9.22 -3.70
C PHE A 76 10.03 8.10 -4.50
N THR A 77 9.81 6.83 -4.13
CA THR A 77 10.28 5.67 -4.91
C THR A 77 9.31 5.26 -6.03
N PHE A 78 8.21 5.99 -6.14
CA PHE A 78 7.22 5.85 -7.19
C PHE A 78 7.78 6.28 -8.54
N ASP A 79 7.79 5.36 -9.49
CA ASP A 79 8.19 5.63 -10.86
C ASP A 79 6.96 6.03 -11.70
N LYS A 80 6.80 7.34 -11.92
CA LYS A 80 5.73 7.91 -12.74
C LYS A 80 5.81 7.48 -14.20
N GLU A 81 7.01 7.16 -14.71
CA GLU A 81 7.22 6.82 -16.12
C GLU A 81 6.76 5.41 -16.45
N LYS A 82 6.67 4.51 -15.46
CA LYS A 82 6.16 3.14 -15.62
C LYS A 82 4.68 2.97 -15.31
N GLU A 83 3.94 4.07 -15.16
CA GLU A 83 2.51 4.06 -14.82
C GLU A 83 2.18 3.19 -13.59
N ASP A 84 2.96 3.31 -12.52
CA ASP A 84 2.54 2.68 -11.27
C ASP A 84 1.28 3.41 -10.73
N ASN A 85 0.34 2.72 -10.09
CA ASN A 85 -0.84 3.35 -9.49
C ASN A 85 -0.51 3.98 -8.12
N PRO A 86 -0.64 5.31 -7.92
CA PRO A 86 -0.31 5.97 -6.66
C PRO A 86 -1.42 5.88 -5.60
N MET A 87 -2.63 5.43 -5.97
CA MET A 87 -3.81 5.46 -5.11
C MET A 87 -3.62 4.64 -3.83
N THR A 88 -2.85 3.56 -3.88
CA THR A 88 -2.59 2.71 -2.72
C THR A 88 -1.86 3.46 -1.60
N PHE A 89 -0.92 4.36 -1.95
CA PHE A 89 -0.29 5.26 -0.98
C PHE A 89 -1.28 6.26 -0.39
N VAL A 90 -2.14 6.85 -1.22
CA VAL A 90 -3.15 7.82 -0.79
C VAL A 90 -4.11 7.18 0.21
N VAL A 91 -4.60 5.98 -0.08
CA VAL A 91 -5.48 5.22 0.83
C VAL A 91 -4.76 4.95 2.16
N GLY A 92 -3.52 4.47 2.12
CA GLY A 92 -2.72 4.22 3.33
C GLY A 92 -2.53 5.47 4.20
N LEU A 93 -2.25 6.62 3.57
CA LEU A 93 -2.14 7.91 4.25
C LEU A 93 -3.47 8.36 4.87
N MET A 94 -4.56 8.31 4.11
CA MET A 94 -5.88 8.75 4.57
C MET A 94 -6.37 7.92 5.76
N LEU A 95 -6.20 6.60 5.72
CA LEU A 95 -6.54 5.71 6.83
C LEU A 95 -5.72 6.02 8.09
N SER A 96 -4.42 6.31 7.92
CA SER A 96 -3.54 6.66 9.05
C SER A 96 -3.88 8.03 9.66
N LEU A 97 -4.22 9.02 8.82
CA LEU A 97 -4.68 10.33 9.28
C LEU A 97 -6.02 10.23 10.02
N LEU A 98 -6.94 9.40 9.51
CA LEU A 98 -8.22 9.15 10.16
C LEU A 98 -8.02 8.49 11.54
N SER A 99 -7.07 7.57 11.65
CA SER A 99 -6.68 6.98 12.94
C SER A 99 -6.19 8.02 13.95
N ILE A 100 -5.30 8.93 13.53
CA ILE A 100 -4.79 10.01 14.39
C ILE A 100 -5.93 10.93 14.81
N TYR A 101 -6.84 11.26 13.90
CA TYR A 101 -8.02 12.05 14.21
C TYR A 101 -8.89 11.35 15.28
N MET A 102 -9.13 10.05 15.12
CA MET A 102 -9.87 9.24 16.08
C MET A 102 -9.19 9.20 17.46
N TYR A 103 -7.87 9.04 17.50
CA TYR A 103 -7.07 9.14 18.72
C TYR A 103 -7.28 10.49 19.43
N ILE A 104 -7.14 11.61 18.72
CA ILE A 104 -7.30 12.97 19.26
C ILE A 104 -8.72 13.18 19.81
N LYS A 105 -9.73 12.63 19.13
CA LYS A 105 -11.14 12.77 19.54
C LYS A 105 -11.57 11.75 20.61
N GLY A 106 -10.69 10.84 21.01
CA GLY A 106 -11.04 9.75 21.93
C GLY A 106 -12.05 8.76 21.33
N LEU A 107 -12.16 8.72 19.99
CA LEU A 107 -13.03 7.78 19.28
C LEU A 107 -12.27 6.47 19.09
N SER A 108 -12.87 5.36 19.46
CA SER A 108 -12.35 4.03 19.18
C SER A 108 -13.27 3.30 18.21
N HIS A 109 -12.69 2.40 17.42
CA HIS A 109 -13.48 1.29 16.92
C HIS A 109 -13.83 0.42 18.12
N GLN A 110 -15.09 -0.01 18.25
CA GLN A 110 -15.52 -0.94 19.30
C GLN A 110 -14.94 -2.34 19.02
N ILE A 111 -13.63 -2.46 19.18
CA ILE A 111 -12.88 -3.69 19.01
C ILE A 111 -12.61 -4.18 20.42
N GLU A 112 -13.42 -5.13 20.87
CA GLU A 112 -13.09 -5.93 22.03
C GLU A 112 -11.92 -6.85 21.63
N LEU A 113 -10.79 -6.70 22.32
CA LEU A 113 -9.57 -7.51 22.12
C LEU A 113 -9.54 -8.67 23.11
#